data_AF-A0A2N2G3L7-F1
#
_entry.id   AF-A0A2N2G3L7-F1
#
_cell.length_a   1.000
_cell.length_b   1.000
_cell.length_c   1.000
_cell.angle_alpha   90.00
_cell.angle_beta   90.00
_cell.angle_gamma   90.00
#
_symmetry.space_group_name_H-M   'P 1'
#
loop_
_entity.id
_entity.type
_entity.pdbx_description
1 polymer ?
#
loop_
_entity_poly.entity_id
_entity_poly.type
_entity_poly.pdbx_seq_one_letter_code
_entity_poly.pdbx_strand_id
1 'polypeptide(L)'
;MSSIENKHFAFNEMMTHIPLCTHKEPKNILVVGSVDEEFKKEVSKHKVTVEYGDTSIITSKNDKNIDVIILASGNLNELLLANIQKILKDDGILTFMSESFNQDENQL
;
A
#
# COMPACT_ATOMS: atom_id res chain seq x y z
N MET A 1 -26.97 -3.09 -7.76
CA MET A 1 -26.44 -1.75 -8.07
C MET A 1 -25.18 -1.95 -8.90
N SER A 2 -25.08 -1.20 -9.99
CA SER A 2 -24.36 -1.57 -11.21
C SER A 2 -22.84 -1.58 -11.02
N SER A 3 -22.21 -2.70 -11.39
CA SER A 3 -20.74 -2.91 -11.42
C SER A 3 -19.97 -1.96 -12.35
N ILE A 4 -20.64 -1.01 -13.01
CA ILE A 4 -20.06 -0.03 -13.93
C ILE A 4 -19.70 1.28 -13.22
N GLU A 5 -20.35 1.63 -12.09
CA GLU A 5 -20.12 2.90 -11.40
C GLU A 5 -18.93 2.88 -10.43
N ASN A 6 -18.56 1.71 -9.88
CA ASN A 6 -17.41 1.56 -8.97
C ASN A 6 -16.27 0.76 -9.59
N LYS A 7 -15.62 1.33 -10.62
CA LYS A 7 -14.43 0.71 -11.25
C LYS A 7 -13.29 0.44 -10.26
N HIS A 8 -13.23 1.17 -9.14
CA HIS A 8 -12.15 1.08 -8.16
C HIS A 8 -12.46 0.16 -6.98
N PHE A 9 -13.64 -0.45 -6.88
CA PHE A 9 -14.01 -1.29 -5.75
C PHE A 9 -13.06 -2.48 -5.56
N ALA A 10 -12.83 -3.25 -6.62
CA ALA A 10 -11.92 -4.39 -6.56
C ALA A 10 -10.49 -3.97 -6.21
N PHE A 11 -10.03 -2.84 -6.76
CA PHE A 11 -8.71 -2.29 -6.47
C PHE A 11 -8.59 -1.90 -4.99
N ASN A 12 -9.57 -1.15 -4.46
CA ASN A 12 -9.56 -0.67 -3.08
C ASN A 12 -9.62 -1.82 -2.07
N GLU A 13 -10.46 -2.82 -2.32
CA GLU A 13 -10.55 -4.00 -1.46
C GLU A 13 -9.27 -4.85 -1.52
N MET A 14 -8.74 -5.12 -2.72
CA MET A 14 -7.53 -5.94 -2.85
C MET A 14 -6.31 -5.27 -2.22
N MET A 15 -6.07 -3.99 -2.53
CA MET A 15 -4.91 -3.26 -2.00
C MET A 15 -4.97 -3.08 -0.49
N THR A 16 -6.16 -3.04 0.11
CA THR A 16 -6.33 -2.87 1.55
C THR A 16 -6.34 -4.21 2.28
N HIS A 17 -7.20 -5.14 1.89
CA HIS A 17 -7.44 -6.36 2.66
C HIS A 17 -6.32 -7.38 2.54
N ILE A 18 -5.67 -7.50 1.37
CA ILE A 18 -4.61 -8.49 1.18
C ILE A 18 -3.45 -8.27 2.16
N PRO A 19 -2.82 -7.07 2.24
CA PRO A 19 -1.72 -6.89 3.18
C PRO A 19 -2.18 -6.89 4.64
N LEU A 20 -3.34 -6.32 4.96
CA LEU A 20 -3.82 -6.21 6.34
C LEU A 20 -4.26 -7.55 6.93
N CYS A 21 -4.85 -8.43 6.13
CA CYS A 21 -5.25 -9.77 6.58
C CYS A 21 -4.09 -10.77 6.55
N THR A 22 -2.99 -10.46 5.84
CA THR A 22 -1.79 -11.32 5.82
C THR A 22 -0.89 -11.06 7.03
N HIS A 23 -0.77 -9.81 7.47
CA HIS A 23 -0.01 -9.49 8.66
C HIS A 23 -0.75 -9.94 9.93
N LYS A 24 -0.02 -10.52 10.89
CA LYS A 24 -0.63 -11.17 12.07
C LYS A 24 -1.33 -10.19 13.01
N GLU A 25 -0.69 -9.04 13.28
CA GLU A 25 -1.24 -7.94 14.09
C GLU A 25 -0.75 -6.58 13.57
N PRO A 26 -1.29 -6.07 12.44
CA PRO A 26 -0.88 -4.77 11.92
C PRO A 26 -1.34 -3.65 12.88
N LYS A 27 -0.46 -2.72 13.25
CA LYS A 27 -0.78 -1.57 14.09
C LYS A 27 -0.55 -0.25 13.36
N ASN A 28 0.58 -0.14 12.66
CA ASN A 28 1.01 1.04 11.94
C ASN A 28 1.06 0.76 10.44
N ILE A 29 0.20 1.46 9.69
CA ILE A 29 0.12 1.34 8.24
C ILE A 29 0.48 2.68 7.62
N LEU A 30 1.29 2.64 6.56
CA LEU A 30 1.60 3.80 5.75
C LEU A 30 1.02 3.62 4.36
N VAL A 31 0.15 4.56 3.97
CA VAL A 31 -0.42 4.63 2.63
C VAL A 31 0.27 5.77 1.89
N VAL A 32 0.94 5.44 0.80
CA VAL A 32 1.69 6.37 -0.03
C VAL A 32 0.99 6.59 -1.36
N GLY A 33 0.77 7.86 -1.70
CA GLY A 33 0.12 8.30 -2.92
C GLY A 33 -1.33 8.74 -2.73
N SER A 34 -1.95 9.17 -3.83
CA SER A 34 -3.34 9.62 -3.83
C SER A 34 -4.29 8.42 -3.74
N VAL A 35 -5.19 8.45 -2.75
CA VAL A 35 -6.21 7.44 -2.52
C VAL A 35 -7.59 8.06 -2.39
N ASP A 36 -8.60 7.34 -2.87
CA ASP A 36 -9.99 7.78 -2.82
C ASP A 36 -10.61 7.64 -1.43
N GLU A 37 -11.73 8.32 -1.20
CA GLU A 37 -12.49 8.21 0.06
C GLU A 37 -13.05 6.80 0.28
N GLU A 38 -13.32 6.04 -0.78
CA GLU A 38 -13.70 4.63 -0.68
C GLU A 38 -12.57 3.76 -0.14
N PHE A 39 -11.33 4.02 -0.56
CA PHE A 39 -10.15 3.33 -0.03
C PHE A 39 -10.01 3.55 1.47
N LYS A 40 -10.17 4.81 1.93
CA LYS A 40 -10.13 5.15 3.36
C LYS A 40 -11.23 4.46 4.15
N LYS A 41 -12.43 4.29 3.56
CA LYS A 41 -13.51 3.52 4.19
C LYS A 41 -13.13 2.06 4.39
N GLU A 42 -12.52 1.42 3.39
CA GLU A 42 -12.05 0.03 3.52
C GLU A 42 -10.98 -0.11 4.60
N VAL A 43 -10.01 0.80 4.64
CA VAL A 43 -8.97 0.81 5.68
C VAL A 43 -9.59 0.99 7.07
N SER A 44 -10.59 1.86 7.21
CA SER A 44 -11.26 2.15 8.49
C SER A 44 -12.04 0.97 9.08
N LYS A 45 -12.32 -0.07 8.28
CA LYS A 45 -12.92 -1.32 8.78
C LYS A 45 -11.96 -2.08 9.70
N HIS A 46 -10.66 -1.82 9.60
CA HIS A 46 -9.63 -2.42 10.44
C HIS A 46 -9.29 -1.51 11.62
N LYS A 47 -9.04 -2.07 12.80
CA LYS A 47 -8.67 -1.30 14.01
C LYS A 47 -7.18 -0.99 14.03
N VAL A 48 -6.76 -0.13 13.11
CA VAL A 48 -5.35 0.14 12.81
C VAL A 48 -5.07 1.64 12.73
N THR A 49 -3.83 2.04 12.96
CA THR A 49 -3.38 3.44 12.83
C THR A 49 -2.79 3.63 11.44
N VAL A 50 -3.35 4.57 10.68
CA VAL A 50 -2.97 4.79 9.28
C VAL A 50 -2.42 6.19 9.11
N GLU A 51 -1.26 6.28 8.49
CA GLU A 51 -0.63 7.51 8.06
C GLU A 51 -0.73 7.61 6.53
N TYR A 52 -1.21 8.74 6.03
CA TYR A 52 -1.29 9.02 4.60
C TYR A 52 -0.26 10.06 4.23
N GLY A 53 0.43 9.86 3.11
CA GLY A 53 1.20 10.93 2.49
C GLY A 53 1.98 10.50 1.26
N ASP A 54 3.05 11.22 0.95
CA ASP A 54 3.82 11.02 -0.28
C ASP A 54 5.12 10.26 -0.03
N THR A 55 5.81 9.91 -1.13
CA THR A 55 7.13 9.25 -1.11
C THR A 55 8.18 10.00 -0.28
N SER A 56 7.99 11.30 -0.05
CA SER A 56 8.82 12.12 0.84
C SER A 56 8.83 11.60 2.30
N ILE A 57 7.72 11.02 2.80
CA ILE A 57 7.63 10.48 4.16
C ILE A 57 8.56 9.27 4.35
N ILE A 58 8.71 8.46 3.29
CA ILE A 58 9.61 7.31 3.29
C ILE A 58 11.07 7.77 3.47
N THR A 59 11.41 8.96 2.98
CA THR A 59 12.78 9.50 3.06
C THR A 59 13.08 10.20 4.38
N SER A 60 12.05 10.68 5.10
CA SER A 60 12.23 11.41 6.37
C SER A 60 12.22 10.52 7.61
N LYS A 61 11.75 9.28 7.51
CA LYS A 61 11.72 8.30 8.61
C LYS A 61 12.87 7.30 8.48
N ASN A 62 13.47 6.92 9.62
CA ASN A 62 14.54 5.92 9.68
C ASN A 62 14.28 4.82 10.72
N ASP A 63 13.08 4.77 11.29
CA ASP A 63 12.71 3.81 12.34
C ASP A 63 11.86 2.68 11.76
N LYS A 64 12.25 1.43 12.04
CA LYS A 64 11.51 0.21 11.71
C LYS A 64 10.23 0.09 12.54
N ASN A 65 9.25 0.94 12.26
CA ASN A 65 8.02 1.03 13.04
C ASN A 65 6.77 0.72 12.22
N ILE A 66 6.89 0.56 10.91
CA ILE A 66 5.75 0.34 10.03
C ILE A 66 5.55 -1.14 9.78
N ASP A 67 4.32 -1.63 10.02
CA ASP A 67 3.94 -3.03 9.81
C ASP A 67 3.55 -3.27 8.34
N VAL A 68 2.85 -2.31 7.73
CA VAL A 68 2.35 -2.45 6.36
C VAL A 68 2.55 -1.15 5.59
N ILE A 69 3.12 -1.23 4.40
CA ILE A 69 3.26 -0.11 3.47
C ILE A 69 2.46 -0.41 2.21
N ILE A 70 1.57 0.50 1.83
CA ILE A 70 0.75 0.42 0.62
C ILE A 70 1.15 1.57 -0.31
N LEU A 71 1.74 1.26 -1.45
CA LEU A 71 2.01 2.20 -2.53
C LEU A 71 0.82 2.19 -3.50
N ALA A 72 -0.09 3.15 -3.35
CA ALA A 72 -1.29 3.26 -4.18
C ALA A 72 -1.01 3.89 -5.55
N SER A 73 0.06 4.67 -5.66
CA SER A 73 0.49 5.31 -6.90
C SER A 73 2.01 5.49 -6.92
N GLY A 74 2.60 5.42 -8.11
CA GLY A 74 4.03 5.60 -8.35
C GLY A 74 4.79 4.31 -8.65
N ASN A 75 5.97 4.46 -9.24
CA ASN A 75 6.85 3.35 -9.58
C ASN A 75 7.78 3.00 -8.42
N LEU A 76 8.03 1.71 -8.25
CA LEU A 76 9.02 1.21 -7.30
C LEU A 76 10.42 1.40 -7.91
N ASN A 77 11.23 2.25 -7.30
CA ASN A 77 12.63 2.45 -7.68
C ASN A 77 13.56 1.89 -6.59
N GLU A 78 14.79 1.49 -6.94
CA GLU A 78 15.78 0.95 -5.99
C GLU A 78 16.01 1.86 -4.76
N LEU A 79 16.09 3.17 -4.99
CA LEU A 79 16.25 4.16 -3.92
C LEU A 79 15.05 4.18 -2.97
N LEU A 80 13.84 4.07 -3.52
CA LEU A 80 12.61 4.04 -2.73
C LEU A 80 12.54 2.76 -1.91
N LEU A 81 12.87 1.61 -2.53
CA LEU A 81 12.91 0.32 -1.87
C LEU A 81 13.93 0.29 -0.72
N ALA A 82 15.12 0.89 -0.92
CA ALA A 82 16.13 1.00 0.12
C ALA A 82 15.66 1.84 1.32
N ASN A 83 14.86 2.88 1.09
CA ASN A 83 14.27 3.65 2.18
C ASN A 83 13.08 2.92 2.82
N ILE A 84 12.24 2.24 2.04
CA ILE A 84 11.17 1.37 2.53
C ILE A 84 11.73 0.31 3.49
N GLN A 85 12.84 -0.35 3.14
CA GLN A 85 13.47 -1.37 3.98
C GLN A 85 13.96 -0.82 5.33
N LYS A 86 14.27 0.48 5.43
CA LYS A 86 14.68 1.10 6.71
C LYS A 86 13.50 1.38 7.64
N ILE A 87 12.32 1.61 7.09
CA ILE A 87 11.12 2.00 7.86
C ILE A 87 10.17 0.82 8.12
N LEU A 88 10.21 -0.20 7.27
CA LEU A 88 9.43 -1.41 7.39
C LEU A 88 10.03 -2.32 8.45
N LYS A 89 9.18 -2.93 9.28
CA LYS A 89 9.60 -3.96 10.24
C LYS A 89 10.10 -5.21 9.52
N ASP A 90 10.80 -6.07 10.25
CA ASP A 90 11.36 -7.32 9.72
C ASP A 90 10.26 -8.30 9.26
N ASP A 91 9.08 -8.25 9.87
CA ASP A 91 7.88 -8.99 9.50
C ASP A 91 6.87 -8.16 8.70
N GLY A 92 7.26 -6.95 8.29
CA GLY A 92 6.37 -6.01 7.62
C GLY A 92 6.08 -6.41 6.17
N ILE A 93 4.92 -5.94 5.67
CA ILE A 93 4.44 -6.24 4.33
C ILE A 93 4.46 -4.97 3.46
N LEU A 94 5.03 -5.10 2.27
CA LEU A 94 4.93 -4.10 1.21
C LEU A 94 3.90 -4.53 0.17
N THR A 95 3.03 -3.63 -0.24
CA THR A 95 2.10 -3.81 -1.36
C THR A 95 2.21 -2.62 -2.30
N PHE A 96 2.28 -2.89 -3.60
CA PHE A 96 2.36 -1.86 -4.64
C PHE A 96 1.60 -2.35 -5.88
N MET A 97 1.09 -1.41 -6.66
CA MET A 97 0.47 -1.72 -7.94
C MET A 97 1.57 -2.06 -8.97
N SER A 98 1.48 -3.23 -9.60
CA SER A 98 2.31 -3.57 -10.75
C SER A 98 1.55 -3.33 -12.06
N GLU A 99 2.29 -3.25 -13.16
CA GLU A 99 1.71 -3.25 -14.50
C GLU A 99 0.99 -4.59 -14.78
N SER A 100 0.04 -4.55 -15.72
CA SER A 100 -0.76 -5.71 -16.07
C SER A 100 0.08 -6.71 -16.86
N PHE A 101 0.17 -7.94 -16.36
CA PHE A 101 0.90 -9.03 -17.01
C PHE A 101 0.49 -9.28 -18.47
N ASN A 102 -0.76 -8.98 -18.84
CA ASN A 102 -1.28 -9.22 -20.19
C ASN A 102 -0.90 -8.13 -21.21
N GLN A 103 -0.24 -7.06 -20.79
CA GLN A 103 0.16 -5.95 -21.68
C GLN A 103 1.67 -5.87 -21.95
N ASP A 104 2.49 -6.66 -21.24
CA ASP A 104 3.94 -6.67 -21.42
C ASP A 104 4.49 -8.12 -21.45
N GLU A 105 4.80 -8.63 -22.64
CA GLU A 105 5.53 -9.90 -22.83
C GLU A 105 6.99 -9.84 -22.34
N ASN A 106 7.50 -8.67 -21.93
CA ASN A 106 8.93 -8.41 -21.69
C ASN A 106 9.34 -8.03 -20.26
N GLN A 107 8.51 -8.26 -19.23
CA GLN A 107 8.95 -8.14 -17.83
C GLN A 107 8.98 -9.51 -17.13
N LEU A 108 10.12 -10.19 -17.27
CA LEU A 108 10.72 -11.10 -16.29
C LEU A 108 12.24 -11.00 -16.41
#